data_AF-F3M470-F1
#
_entry.id   AF-F3M470-F1
#
_cell.length_a   1.000
_cell.length_b   1.000
_cell.length_c   1.000
_cell.angle_alpha   90.00
_cell.angle_beta   90.00
_cell.angle_gamma   90.00
#
_symmetry.space_group_name_H-M   'P 1'
#
loop_
_entity.id
_entity.type
_entity.pdbx_description
1 polymer ?
#
loop_
_entity_poly.entity_id
_entity_poly.type
_entity_poly.pdbx_seq_one_letter_code
_entity_poly.pdbx_strand_id
1 'polypeptide(L)'
;MLSNFIQLMNDMKIRNKLILSFVVVVFVPVAIVGIFLTGELRKFAFDNALEQAYQNVDRVKKRSTEVINVADDLSYRLSYDERLRNLANRQYESVYDVFVAYREYPDLQQAIRMYKEISNIRFYSDNPTMLNNWEFLYPEDEIRSTEWYRRAE
;
A
#
# COMPACT_ATOMS: atom_id res chain seq x y z
N MET A 1 -0.27 16.91 55.88
CA MET A 1 1.00 16.91 55.12
C MET A 1 1.73 18.25 55.21
N LEU A 2 1.09 19.38 54.87
CA LEU A 2 1.69 20.72 55.02
C LEU A 2 2.08 21.08 56.47
N SER A 3 1.23 20.74 57.46
CA SER A 3 1.50 21.01 58.89
C SER A 3 2.77 20.33 59.40
N ASN A 4 3.00 19.05 59.06
CA ASN A 4 4.21 18.33 59.46
C ASN A 4 5.48 18.90 58.81
N PHE A 5 5.37 19.38 57.57
CA PHE A 5 6.49 20.01 56.86
C PHE A 5 6.88 21.35 57.51
N ILE A 6 5.90 22.13 57.96
CA ILE A 6 6.13 23.41 58.64
C ILE A 6 6.79 23.18 60.01
N GLN A 7 6.36 22.16 60.76
CA GLN A 7 6.99 21.78 62.03
C GLN A 7 8.45 21.33 61.83
N LEU A 8 8.70 20.46 60.85
CA LEU A 8 10.05 20.03 60.47
C LEU A 8 10.96 21.20 60.07
N MET A 9 10.45 22.17 59.32
CA MET A 9 11.23 23.38 58.99
C MET A 9 11.47 24.27 60.21
N ASN A 10 10.56 24.30 61.19
CA ASN A 10 10.68 25.16 62.36
C ASN A 10 11.75 24.65 63.34
N ASP A 11 11.88 23.33 63.47
CA ASP A 11 12.83 22.68 64.37
C ASP A 11 14.29 22.65 63.82
N MET A 12 14.51 23.14 62.60
CA MET A 12 15.85 23.19 61.98
C MET A 12 16.68 24.41 62.43
N LYS A 13 18.00 24.19 62.64
CA LYS A 13 18.97 25.27 62.85
C LYS A 13 18.95 26.27 61.68
N ILE A 14 19.07 27.57 61.99
CA ILE A 14 18.96 28.69 61.02
C ILE A 14 19.82 28.51 59.76
N ARG A 15 21.06 28.00 59.92
CA ARG A 15 22.00 27.75 58.81
C ARG A 15 21.41 26.78 57.77
N ASN A 16 20.79 25.70 58.23
CA ASN A 16 20.23 24.68 57.35
C ASN A 16 18.95 25.18 56.67
N LYS A 17 18.15 26.02 57.36
CA LYS A 17 16.96 26.65 56.79
C LYS A 17 17.31 27.58 55.61
N LEU A 18 18.37 28.37 55.74
CA LEU A 18 18.84 29.26 54.66
C LEU A 18 19.37 28.48 53.44
N ILE A 19 20.17 27.43 53.67
CA ILE A 19 20.68 26.57 52.58
C ILE A 19 19.52 25.87 51.85
N LEU A 20 18.56 25.31 52.59
CA LEU A 20 17.38 24.67 52.01
C LEU A 20 16.57 25.65 51.16
N SER A 21 16.32 26.86 51.66
CA SER A 21 15.59 27.90 50.92
C SER A 21 16.28 28.25 49.61
N PHE A 22 17.61 28.38 49.62
CA PHE A 22 18.37 28.69 48.41
C PHE A 22 18.27 27.55 47.38
N VAL A 23 18.43 26.30 47.82
CA VAL A 23 18.30 25.12 46.95
C VAL A 23 16.89 25.02 46.36
N VAL A 24 15.85 25.19 47.18
CA VAL A 24 14.45 25.10 46.73
C VAL A 24 14.14 26.17 45.67
N VAL A 25 14.56 27.42 45.87
CA VAL A 25 14.31 28.52 44.93
C VAL A 25 14.98 28.30 43.57
N VAL A 26 16.11 27.60 43.51
CA VAL A 26 16.81 27.32 42.24
C VAL A 26 16.28 26.03 41.60
N PHE A 27 16.19 24.94 42.35
CA PHE A 27 15.88 23.62 41.80
C PHE A 27 14.40 23.43 41.49
N VAL A 28 13.48 24.01 42.28
CA VAL A 28 12.04 23.81 42.04
C VAL A 28 11.61 24.42 40.70
N PRO A 29 11.94 25.68 40.35
CA PRO A 29 11.59 26.23 39.04
C PRO A 29 12.23 25.45 37.88
N VAL A 30 13.48 25.03 38.01
CA VAL A 30 14.17 24.22 36.99
C VAL A 30 13.49 22.87 36.80
N ALA A 31 13.12 22.20 37.88
CA ALA A 31 12.40 20.92 37.82
C ALA A 31 11.02 21.07 37.17
N ILE A 32 10.29 22.15 37.50
CA ILE A 32 9.00 22.47 36.87
C ILE A 32 9.18 22.63 35.36
N VAL A 33 10.12 23.46 34.92
CA VAL A 33 10.40 23.67 33.49
C VAL A 33 10.80 22.35 32.82
N GLY A 34 11.66 21.57 33.46
CA GLY A 34 12.10 20.26 32.94
C GLY A 34 10.93 19.28 32.75
N ILE A 35 10.01 19.21 33.71
CA ILE A 35 8.82 18.35 33.62
C ILE A 35 7.91 18.83 32.48
N PHE A 36 7.63 20.13 32.39
CA PHE A 36 6.80 20.67 31.31
C PHE A 36 7.41 20.42 29.93
N LEU A 37 8.71 20.72 29.77
CA LEU A 37 9.41 20.52 28.50
C LEU A 37 9.45 19.03 28.11
N THR A 38 9.72 18.14 29.06
CA THR A 38 9.73 16.70 28.80
C THR A 38 8.35 16.19 28.38
N GLY A 39 7.30 16.70 29.02
CA GLY A 39 5.91 16.41 28.65
C GLY A 39 5.61 16.83 27.20
N GLU A 40 5.99 18.05 26.83
CA GLU A 40 5.75 18.58 25.48
C GLU A 40 6.58 17.82 24.43
N LEU A 41 7.85 17.54 24.70
CA LEU A 41 8.69 16.75 23.80
C LEU A 41 8.14 15.35 23.58
N ARG A 42 7.61 14.71 24.64
CA ARG A 42 6.97 13.39 24.52
C ARG A 42 5.73 13.47 23.64
N LYS A 43 4.89 14.50 23.82
CA LYS A 43 3.69 14.71 23.02
C LYS A 43 4.05 14.95 21.55
N PHE A 44 4.99 15.84 21.28
CA PHE A 44 5.49 16.13 19.94
C PHE A 44 6.07 14.88 19.26
N ALA A 45 6.89 14.10 19.97
CA ALA A 45 7.43 12.86 19.45
C ALA A 45 6.33 11.84 19.11
N PHE A 46 5.29 11.75 19.95
CA PHE A 46 4.15 10.89 19.70
C PHE A 46 3.33 11.33 18.48
N ASP A 47 2.99 12.62 18.40
CA ASP A 47 2.21 13.17 17.29
C ASP A 47 2.97 13.01 15.96
N ASN A 48 4.28 13.26 15.95
CA ASN A 48 5.13 13.02 14.77
C ASN A 48 5.20 11.55 14.37
N ALA A 49 5.28 10.63 15.35
CA ALA A 49 5.29 9.20 15.06
C ALA A 49 3.95 8.75 14.47
N LEU A 50 2.85 9.29 14.97
CA LEU A 50 1.51 9.05 14.46
C LEU A 50 1.35 9.59 13.03
N GLU A 51 1.79 10.82 12.76
CA GLU A 51 1.76 11.40 11.43
C GLU A 51 2.59 10.59 10.43
N GLN A 52 3.80 10.18 10.81
CA GLN A 52 4.64 9.31 9.99
C GLN A 52 3.96 7.96 9.70
N ALA A 53 3.28 7.37 10.68
CA ALA A 53 2.53 6.13 10.46
C ALA A 53 1.41 6.32 9.43
N TYR A 54 0.64 7.42 9.51
CA TYR A 54 -0.38 7.75 8.51
C TYR A 54 0.21 7.98 7.12
N GLN A 55 1.29 8.74 7.02
CA GLN A 55 1.98 8.99 5.75
C GLN A 55 2.53 7.70 5.14
N ASN A 56 3.03 6.78 5.96
CA ASN A 56 3.51 5.48 5.50
C ASN A 56 2.37 4.61 4.95
N VAL A 57 1.22 4.58 5.64
CA VAL A 57 0.02 3.87 5.14
C VAL A 57 -0.46 4.48 3.82
N ASP A 58 -0.51 5.80 3.70
CA ASP A 58 -0.88 6.47 2.45
C ASP A 58 0.11 6.14 1.31
N ARG A 59 1.42 6.10 1.62
CA ARG A 59 2.45 5.70 0.64
C ARG A 59 2.26 4.27 0.17
N VAL A 60 1.97 3.33 1.08
CA VAL A 60 1.67 1.94 0.73
C VAL A 60 0.44 1.88 -0.17
N LYS A 61 -0.65 2.56 0.20
CA LYS A 61 -1.86 2.64 -0.62
C LYS A 61 -1.57 3.13 -2.04
N LYS A 62 -0.87 4.27 -2.17
CA LYS A 62 -0.50 4.85 -3.47
C LYS A 62 0.31 3.86 -4.32
N ARG A 63 1.33 3.24 -3.72
CA ARG A 63 2.18 2.28 -4.44
C ARG A 63 1.41 1.02 -4.85
N SER A 64 0.51 0.53 -4.01
CA SER A 64 -0.38 -0.57 -4.38
C SER A 64 -1.32 -0.19 -5.52
N THR A 65 -1.88 1.02 -5.49
CA THR A 65 -2.71 1.54 -6.59
C THR A 65 -1.91 1.68 -7.89
N GLU A 66 -0.69 2.20 -7.84
CA GLU A 66 0.20 2.28 -9.03
C GLU A 66 0.43 0.91 -9.66
N VAL A 67 0.71 -0.12 -8.83
CA VAL A 67 0.91 -1.50 -9.31
C VAL A 67 -0.37 -2.06 -9.94
N ILE A 68 -1.54 -1.83 -9.35
CA ILE A 68 -2.83 -2.27 -9.90
C ILE A 68 -3.13 -1.55 -11.21
N ASN A 69 -2.85 -0.24 -11.30
CA ASN A 69 -3.11 0.57 -12.48
C ASN A 69 -2.31 0.10 -13.71
N VAL A 70 -1.15 -0.54 -13.52
CA VAL A 70 -0.41 -1.14 -14.64
C VAL A 70 -1.23 -2.23 -15.32
N ALA A 71 -1.87 -3.12 -14.54
CA ALA A 71 -2.70 -4.17 -15.08
C ALA A 71 -4.00 -3.61 -15.70
N ASP A 72 -4.58 -2.59 -15.10
CA ASP A 72 -5.79 -1.92 -15.59
C ASP A 72 -5.56 -1.21 -16.94
N ASP A 73 -4.51 -0.38 -17.05
CA ASP A 73 -4.14 0.30 -18.29
C ASP A 73 -3.78 -0.70 -19.40
N LEU A 74 -3.07 -1.79 -19.07
CA LEU A 74 -2.79 -2.84 -20.05
C LEU A 74 -4.07 -3.55 -20.52
N SER A 75 -4.95 -3.93 -19.60
CA SER A 75 -6.24 -4.55 -19.93
C SER A 75 -7.07 -3.65 -20.83
N TYR A 76 -7.14 -2.36 -20.50
CA TYR A 76 -7.82 -1.35 -21.29
C TYR A 76 -7.23 -1.28 -22.71
N ARG A 77 -5.91 -1.13 -22.85
CA ARG A 77 -5.24 -1.08 -24.16
C ARG A 77 -5.49 -2.33 -24.99
N LEU A 78 -5.39 -3.52 -24.39
CA LEU A 78 -5.66 -4.79 -25.07
C LEU A 78 -7.12 -4.90 -25.52
N SER A 79 -8.08 -4.43 -24.72
CA SER A 79 -9.51 -4.46 -25.11
C SER A 79 -9.84 -3.62 -26.35
N TYR A 80 -9.04 -2.59 -26.63
CA TYR A 80 -9.20 -1.72 -27.80
C TYR A 80 -8.20 -2.06 -28.92
N ASP A 81 -7.40 -3.12 -28.78
CA ASP A 81 -6.45 -3.53 -29.81
C ASP A 81 -7.19 -4.20 -30.99
N GLU A 82 -7.17 -3.53 -32.15
CA GLU A 82 -7.79 -4.03 -33.37
C GLU A 82 -7.20 -5.35 -33.86
N ARG A 83 -5.89 -5.59 -33.66
CA ARG A 83 -5.25 -6.86 -34.05
C ARG A 83 -5.74 -7.99 -33.19
N LEU A 84 -5.87 -7.77 -31.88
CA LEU A 84 -6.45 -8.77 -30.96
C LEU A 84 -7.91 -9.03 -31.29
N ARG A 85 -8.69 -7.97 -31.57
CA ARG A 85 -10.09 -8.10 -32.00
C ARG A 85 -10.23 -8.91 -33.29
N ASN A 86 -9.37 -8.65 -34.28
CA ASN A 86 -9.38 -9.39 -35.55
C ASN A 86 -9.00 -10.85 -35.34
N LEU A 87 -7.98 -11.13 -34.52
CA LEU A 87 -7.57 -12.48 -34.15
C LEU A 87 -8.70 -13.23 -33.44
N ALA A 88 -9.39 -12.60 -32.50
CA ALA A 88 -10.47 -13.22 -31.74
C ALA A 88 -11.72 -13.53 -32.59
N ASN A 89 -12.05 -12.67 -33.55
CA ASN A 89 -13.27 -12.80 -34.36
C ASN A 89 -13.07 -13.54 -35.69
N ARG A 90 -11.82 -13.82 -36.10
CA ARG A 90 -11.52 -14.53 -37.34
C ARG A 90 -11.94 -15.99 -37.23
N GLN A 91 -12.63 -16.49 -38.24
CA GLN A 91 -12.87 -17.93 -38.40
C GLN A 91 -11.65 -18.56 -39.07
N TYR A 92 -11.11 -19.60 -38.46
CA TYR A 92 -9.95 -20.32 -38.96
C TYR A 92 -10.37 -21.63 -39.62
N GLU A 93 -9.85 -21.89 -40.82
CA GLU A 93 -10.15 -23.10 -41.59
C GLU A 93 -9.21 -24.26 -41.24
N SER A 94 -8.00 -23.94 -40.77
CA SER A 94 -7.00 -24.93 -40.39
C SER A 94 -6.24 -24.56 -39.13
N VAL A 95 -5.69 -25.57 -38.45
CA VAL A 95 -4.76 -25.41 -37.31
C VAL A 95 -3.55 -24.56 -37.69
N TYR A 96 -3.10 -24.65 -38.94
CA TYR A 96 -1.99 -23.85 -39.45
C TYR A 96 -2.32 -22.35 -39.45
N ASP A 97 -3.54 -21.98 -39.86
CA ASP A 97 -3.98 -20.57 -39.88
C ASP A 97 -4.04 -19.96 -38.49
N VAL A 98 -4.48 -20.75 -37.49
CA VAL A 98 -4.46 -20.35 -36.08
C VAL A 98 -3.03 -20.11 -35.61
N PHE A 99 -2.12 -21.05 -35.89
CA PHE A 99 -0.71 -20.93 -35.51
C PHE A 99 -0.05 -19.68 -36.11
N VAL A 100 -0.29 -19.41 -37.40
CA VAL A 100 0.22 -18.21 -38.07
C VAL A 100 -0.32 -16.95 -37.40
N ALA A 101 -1.64 -16.88 -37.14
CA ALA A 101 -2.24 -15.71 -36.50
C ALA A 101 -1.70 -15.46 -35.08
N TYR A 102 -1.47 -16.51 -34.28
CA TYR A 102 -0.88 -16.36 -32.95
C TYR A 102 0.57 -15.88 -33.01
N ARG A 103 1.35 -16.37 -33.97
CA ARG A 103 2.73 -15.93 -34.19
C ARG A 103 2.81 -14.47 -34.66
N GLU A 104 1.81 -14.01 -35.41
CA GLU A 104 1.67 -12.62 -35.85
C GLU A 104 1.19 -11.67 -34.74
N TYR A 105 0.82 -12.19 -33.55
CA TYR A 105 0.42 -11.41 -32.38
C TYR A 105 1.26 -11.72 -31.13
N PRO A 106 2.56 -11.39 -31.12
CA PRO A 106 3.45 -11.61 -29.97
C PRO A 106 3.20 -10.65 -28.78
N ASP A 107 2.25 -9.74 -28.92
CA ASP A 107 2.03 -8.58 -28.05
C ASP A 107 1.68 -8.99 -26.60
N LEU A 108 0.92 -10.07 -26.38
CA LEU A 108 0.62 -10.59 -25.03
C LEU A 108 1.89 -11.00 -24.28
N GLN A 109 2.76 -11.78 -24.95
CA GLN A 109 4.04 -12.19 -24.36
C GLN A 109 5.00 -11.03 -24.14
N GLN A 110 5.00 -10.05 -25.06
CA GLN A 110 5.80 -8.85 -24.90
C GLN A 110 5.34 -8.03 -23.70
N ALA A 111 4.02 -7.92 -23.48
CA ALA A 111 3.48 -7.23 -22.33
C ALA A 111 3.90 -7.89 -21.01
N ILE A 112 3.84 -9.22 -20.89
CA ILE A 112 4.33 -9.95 -19.70
C ILE A 112 5.83 -9.70 -19.47
N ARG A 113 6.64 -9.64 -20.52
CA ARG A 113 8.08 -9.35 -20.41
C ARG A 113 8.37 -7.90 -20.03
N MET A 114 7.51 -6.97 -20.44
CA MET A 114 7.65 -5.53 -20.19
C MET A 114 7.21 -5.15 -18.78
N TYR A 115 6.11 -5.72 -18.29
CA TYR A 115 5.52 -5.41 -16.99
C TYR A 115 5.81 -6.52 -16.00
N LYS A 116 6.82 -6.33 -15.13
CA LYS A 116 7.28 -7.33 -14.16
C LYS A 116 6.25 -7.62 -13.07
N GLU A 117 5.32 -6.71 -12.86
CA GLU A 117 4.20 -6.80 -11.92
C GLU A 117 3.15 -7.81 -12.40
N ILE A 118 3.13 -8.13 -13.69
CA ILE A 118 2.15 -9.01 -14.31
C ILE A 118 2.73 -10.42 -14.42
N SER A 119 2.11 -11.37 -13.73
CA SER A 119 2.55 -12.77 -13.75
C SER A 119 2.12 -13.51 -15.02
N ASN A 120 0.91 -13.23 -15.52
CA ASN A 120 0.38 -13.86 -16.71
C ASN A 120 -0.77 -13.03 -17.32
N ILE A 121 -1.05 -13.24 -18.60
CA ILE A 121 -2.20 -12.69 -19.31
C ILE A 121 -2.95 -13.84 -19.96
N ARG A 122 -4.27 -13.87 -19.80
CA ARG A 122 -5.15 -14.87 -20.40
C ARG A 122 -6.30 -14.17 -21.11
N PHE A 123 -6.51 -14.51 -22.37
CA PHE A 123 -7.59 -14.05 -23.21
C PHE A 123 -8.61 -15.17 -23.36
N TYR A 124 -9.84 -14.93 -22.90
CA TYR A 124 -10.93 -15.89 -23.03
C TYR A 124 -11.79 -15.53 -24.23
N SER A 125 -12.01 -16.49 -25.13
CA SER A 125 -12.81 -16.30 -26.34
C SER A 125 -13.82 -17.43 -26.50
N ASP A 126 -14.99 -17.09 -27.03
CA ASP A 126 -16.02 -18.06 -27.41
C ASP A 126 -15.83 -18.58 -28.85
N ASN A 127 -14.78 -18.18 -29.56
CA ASN A 127 -14.55 -18.61 -30.95
C ASN A 127 -14.03 -20.06 -31.03
N PRO A 128 -14.87 -21.04 -31.44
CA PRO A 128 -14.52 -22.46 -31.39
C PRO A 128 -13.43 -22.86 -32.40
N THR A 129 -13.08 -21.98 -33.34
CA THR A 129 -12.03 -22.25 -34.36
C THR A 129 -10.61 -21.92 -33.87
N MET A 130 -10.49 -21.26 -32.72
CA MET A 130 -9.21 -20.97 -32.06
C MET A 130 -8.59 -22.23 -31.43
N LEU A 131 -7.36 -22.12 -30.92
CA LEU A 131 -6.71 -23.21 -30.21
C LEU A 131 -6.33 -22.76 -28.80
N ASN A 132 -6.64 -23.60 -27.82
CA ASN A 132 -6.23 -23.34 -26.45
C ASN A 132 -4.70 -23.49 -26.34
N ASN A 133 -4.00 -22.45 -25.90
CA ASN A 133 -2.54 -22.42 -25.84
C ASN A 133 -1.97 -21.73 -24.58
N TRP A 134 -2.70 -21.76 -23.46
CA TRP A 134 -2.35 -21.11 -22.18
C TRP A 134 -2.46 -19.58 -22.12
N GLU A 135 -2.41 -18.91 -23.27
CA GLU A 135 -2.64 -17.47 -23.42
C GLU A 135 -4.04 -17.20 -23.97
N PHE A 136 -4.46 -17.95 -24.99
CA PHE A 136 -5.81 -17.96 -25.53
C PHE A 136 -6.52 -19.19 -25.02
N LEU A 137 -7.67 -19.01 -24.36
CA LEU A 137 -8.42 -20.10 -23.74
C LEU A 137 -9.90 -20.02 -24.05
N TYR A 138 -10.53 -21.19 -23.96
CA TYR A 138 -11.97 -21.30 -23.85
C TYR A 138 -12.39 -21.13 -22.40
N PRO A 139 -13.41 -20.30 -22.12
CA PRO A 139 -13.97 -20.22 -20.78
C PRO A 139 -14.75 -21.49 -20.45
N GLU A 140 -14.16 -22.35 -19.63
CA GLU A 140 -14.80 -23.52 -19.04
C GLU A 140 -15.90 -23.12 -18.04
N ASP A 141 -16.83 -24.03 -17.73
CA ASP A 141 -17.97 -23.74 -16.82
C ASP A 141 -17.52 -23.22 -15.45
N GLU A 142 -16.40 -23.72 -14.93
CA GLU A 142 -15.80 -23.22 -13.69
C GLU A 142 -15.43 -21.74 -13.81
N ILE A 143 -14.77 -21.35 -14.90
CA ILE A 143 -14.38 -19.95 -15.16
C ILE A 143 -15.61 -19.07 -15.36
N ARG A 144 -16.61 -19.52 -16.12
CA ARG A 144 -17.88 -18.80 -16.32
C ARG A 144 -18.63 -18.57 -15.01
N SER A 145 -18.47 -19.48 -14.04
CA SER A 145 -19.06 -19.34 -12.71
C SER A 145 -18.31 -18.36 -11.81
N THR A 146 -17.15 -17.84 -12.19
CA THR A 146 -16.40 -16.90 -11.33
C THR A 146 -16.97 -15.48 -11.37
N GLU A 147 -16.90 -14.78 -10.24
CA GLU A 147 -17.40 -13.41 -10.10
C GLU A 147 -16.66 -12.37 -10.95
N TRP A 148 -15.40 -12.63 -11.33
CA TRP A 148 -14.67 -11.69 -12.19
C TRP A 148 -15.07 -11.86 -13.66
N TYR A 149 -15.36 -13.09 -14.11
CA TYR A 149 -15.79 -13.35 -15.47
C TYR A 149 -17.19 -12.80 -15.72
N ARG A 150 -18.15 -13.08 -14.82
CA ARG A 150 -19.53 -12.55 -14.91
C ARG A 150 -19.63 -11.03 -14.84
N ARG A 151 -18.64 -10.35 -14.26
CA ARG A 151 -18.59 -8.87 -14.21
C ARG A 151 -18.00 -8.24 -15.47
N ALA A 152 -17.26 -9.02 -16.27
CA ALA A 152 -16.64 -8.57 -17.49
C ALA A 152 -17.53 -8.78 -18.73
N GLU A 153 -18.47 -9.72 -18.65
CA GLU A 153 -19.57 -9.93 -19.61
C GLU A 153 -20.62 -8.80 -19.51
#